data_AF-A0A382ZCE1-F1
#
_entry.id   AF-A0A382ZCE1-F1
#
_cell.length_a   1.000
_cell.length_b   1.000
_cell.length_c   1.000
_cell.angle_alpha   90.00
_cell.angle_beta   90.00
_cell.angle_gamma   90.00
#
_symmetry.space_group_name_H-M   'P 1'
#
loop_
_entity.id
_entity.type
_entity.pdbx_description
1 polymer ?
#
loop_
_entity_poly.entity_id
_entity_poly.type
_entity_poly.pdbx_seq_one_letter_code
_entity_poly.pdbx_strand_id
1 'polypeptide(L)'
;MSLSGKLEKDVKATTANKLLVICIDRDDDLGRKTGISTPVVGRNACIEAAQRLALEDPEDADSNSIFFAVKTYEDLVSKGYEAQVITVTGVENRGVQADEKVASEIKSVLKKFSANGAVIVSDGEDDEMVIPVIQSVIPVISVQRVVMQVSRTIEHSYAVFGKFLKLVMYNPKYSKFFLGVPGILLLIGGIGAVTGYN
;
A
#
# COMPACT_ATOMS: atom_id res chain seq x y z
N MET A 1 -20.49 -19.51 27.57
CA MET A 1 -19.26 -18.70 27.70
C MET A 1 -19.59 -17.55 28.65
N SER A 2 -18.95 -17.45 29.81
CA SER A 2 -19.29 -16.44 30.84
C SER A 2 -19.05 -15.01 30.34
N LEU A 3 -19.95 -14.08 30.68
CA LEU A 3 -19.84 -12.64 30.38
C LEU A 3 -18.48 -12.05 30.81
N SER A 4 -17.94 -12.57 31.92
CA SER A 4 -16.63 -12.19 32.46
C SER A 4 -15.46 -12.54 31.54
N GLY A 5 -15.52 -13.72 30.90
CA GLY A 5 -14.46 -14.16 29.98
C GLY A 5 -14.47 -13.42 28.65
N LYS A 6 -15.61 -12.83 28.27
CA LYS A 6 -15.70 -11.96 27.10
C LYS A 6 -15.11 -10.58 27.41
N LEU A 7 -15.46 -10.01 28.57
CA LEU A 7 -14.95 -8.71 29.02
C LEU A 7 -13.43 -8.71 29.22
N GLU A 8 -12.86 -9.76 29.83
CA GLU A 8 -11.40 -9.89 29.99
C GLU A 8 -10.67 -10.00 28.64
N LYS A 9 -11.27 -10.70 27.67
CA LYS A 9 -10.72 -10.83 26.32
C LYS A 9 -10.72 -9.49 25.59
N ASP A 10 -11.80 -8.73 25.73
CA ASP A 10 -11.97 -7.41 25.10
C ASP A 10 -11.02 -6.36 25.73
N VAL A 11 -10.80 -6.42 27.06
CA VAL A 11 -9.83 -5.55 27.76
C VAL A 11 -8.38 -5.90 27.39
N LYS A 12 -8.04 -7.19 27.26
CA LYS A 12 -6.71 -7.61 26.74
C LYS A 12 -6.49 -7.18 25.28
N ALA A 13 -7.53 -7.19 24.45
CA ALA A 13 -7.44 -6.67 23.08
C ALA A 13 -7.18 -5.15 23.05
N THR A 14 -7.60 -4.43 24.09
CA THR A 14 -7.40 -2.97 24.20
C THR A 14 -5.94 -2.62 24.60
N THR A 15 -5.20 -3.56 25.18
CA THR A 15 -3.76 -3.40 25.48
C THR A 15 -2.95 -4.38 24.64
N ALA A 16 -2.94 -4.19 23.32
CA ALA A 16 -2.20 -5.05 22.39
C ALA A 16 -0.69 -4.97 22.67
N ASN A 17 -0.19 -5.97 23.38
CA ASN A 17 1.21 -6.12 23.80
C ASN A 17 1.95 -7.18 22.98
N LYS A 18 1.22 -8.04 22.25
CA LYS A 18 1.78 -9.08 21.39
C LYS A 18 1.30 -8.88 19.95
N LEU A 19 2.18 -8.33 19.11
CA LEU A 19 1.82 -7.79 17.80
C LEU A 19 2.31 -8.67 16.66
N LEU A 20 1.46 -8.85 15.66
CA LEU A 20 1.81 -9.48 14.39
C LEU A 20 1.96 -8.38 13.33
N VAL A 21 3.16 -8.19 12.81
CA VAL A 21 3.40 -7.28 11.68
C VAL A 21 3.20 -8.09 10.39
N ILE A 22 2.27 -7.67 9.55
CA ILE A 22 1.81 -8.42 8.38
C ILE A 22 2.09 -7.59 7.14
N CYS A 23 3.05 -8.01 6.33
CA CYS A 23 3.17 -7.54 4.94
C CYS A 23 2.23 -8.37 4.06
N ILE A 24 1.48 -7.69 3.21
CA ILE A 24 0.51 -8.29 2.29
C ILE A 24 1.05 -8.12 0.87
N ASP A 25 0.90 -9.16 0.05
CA ASP A 25 1.08 -9.14 -1.41
C ASP A 25 -0.09 -9.93 -1.99
N ARG A 26 -1.12 -9.25 -2.50
CA ARG A 26 -2.39 -9.90 -2.84
C ARG A 26 -2.33 -10.75 -4.11
N ASP A 27 -1.44 -10.47 -5.06
CA ASP A 27 -1.28 -11.19 -6.32
C ASP A 27 -0.15 -12.21 -6.36
N ASP A 28 0.47 -12.49 -5.22
CA ASP A 28 1.48 -13.54 -5.07
C ASP A 28 2.72 -13.27 -5.94
N ASP A 29 3.12 -12.00 -6.03
CA ASP A 29 4.33 -11.57 -6.74
C ASP A 29 5.57 -12.21 -6.12
N LEU A 30 5.63 -12.31 -4.79
CA LEU A 30 6.69 -13.02 -4.09
C LEU A 30 6.73 -14.50 -4.50
N GLY A 31 5.61 -15.21 -4.45
CA GLY A 31 5.55 -16.64 -4.80
C GLY A 31 5.86 -16.90 -6.27
N ARG A 32 5.26 -16.10 -7.17
CA ARG A 32 5.36 -16.22 -8.62
C ARG A 32 6.74 -15.87 -9.15
N LYS A 33 7.36 -14.80 -8.64
CA LYS A 33 8.66 -14.31 -9.13
C LYS A 33 9.83 -15.05 -8.48
N THR A 34 9.72 -15.42 -7.19
CA THR A 34 10.85 -15.97 -6.44
C THR A 34 10.75 -17.47 -6.14
N GLY A 35 9.56 -18.07 -6.23
CA GLY A 35 9.30 -19.46 -5.83
C GLY A 35 9.31 -19.70 -4.32
N ILE A 36 9.31 -18.64 -3.50
CA ILE A 36 9.24 -18.74 -2.04
C ILE A 36 7.79 -19.05 -1.63
N SER A 37 7.62 -20.09 -0.81
CA SER A 37 6.30 -20.43 -0.26
C SER A 37 5.92 -19.56 0.94
N THR A 38 4.66 -19.17 1.00
CA THR A 38 4.07 -18.35 2.06
C THR A 38 3.24 -19.20 3.04
N PRO A 39 3.03 -18.74 4.29
CA PRO A 39 3.52 -17.50 4.87
C PRO A 39 5.01 -17.54 5.19
N VAL A 40 5.73 -16.47 4.87
CA VAL A 40 7.11 -16.28 5.31
C VAL A 40 7.07 -15.73 6.74
N VAL A 41 7.73 -16.40 7.67
CA VAL A 41 7.66 -16.07 9.10
C VAL A 41 9.05 -15.81 9.64
N GLY A 42 9.25 -14.65 10.28
CA GLY A 42 10.51 -14.31 10.92
C GLY A 42 11.27 -13.21 10.22
N ARG A 43 11.98 -12.40 11.01
CA ARG A 43 12.78 -11.27 10.53
C ARG A 43 13.72 -11.67 9.39
N ASN A 44 14.56 -12.68 9.61
CA ASN A 44 15.58 -13.07 8.64
C ASN A 44 14.96 -13.70 7.38
N ALA A 45 13.90 -14.49 7.53
CA ALA A 45 13.19 -15.09 6.40
C ALA A 45 12.52 -14.02 5.52
N CYS A 46 11.90 -13.00 6.13
CA CYS A 46 11.34 -11.87 5.41
C CYS A 46 12.43 -11.04 4.70
N ILE A 47 13.59 -10.81 5.32
CA ILE A 47 14.72 -10.12 4.68
C ILE A 47 15.21 -10.91 3.45
N GLU A 48 15.39 -12.21 3.58
CA GLU A 48 15.82 -13.08 2.47
C GLU A 48 14.79 -13.08 1.33
N ALA A 49 13.50 -13.15 1.66
CA ALA A 49 12.41 -13.07 0.70
C ALA A 49 12.41 -11.73 -0.05
N ALA A 50 12.54 -10.61 0.67
CA ALA A 50 12.62 -9.28 0.09
C ALA A 50 13.85 -9.11 -0.81
N GLN A 51 15.01 -9.61 -0.39
CA GLN A 51 16.24 -9.57 -1.18
C GLN A 51 16.08 -10.36 -2.48
N ARG A 52 15.49 -11.55 -2.42
CA ARG A 52 15.26 -12.37 -3.61
C ARG A 52 14.28 -11.68 -4.56
N LEU A 53 13.19 -11.14 -4.05
CA LEU A 53 12.21 -10.42 -4.85
C LEU A 53 12.83 -9.19 -5.52
N ALA A 54 13.61 -8.39 -4.78
CA ALA A 54 14.32 -7.22 -5.33
C ALA A 54 15.38 -7.58 -6.38
N LEU A 55 15.94 -8.80 -6.34
CA LEU A 55 16.89 -9.27 -7.35
C LEU A 55 16.18 -9.77 -8.63
N GLU A 56 15.02 -10.41 -8.48
CA GLU A 56 14.22 -10.90 -9.60
C GLU A 56 13.44 -9.77 -10.30
N ASP A 57 12.87 -8.83 -9.53
CA ASP A 57 12.14 -7.68 -10.03
C ASP A 57 12.44 -6.41 -9.20
N PRO A 58 13.50 -5.66 -9.56
CA PRO A 58 13.90 -4.46 -8.83
C PRO A 58 12.93 -3.27 -8.95
N GLU A 59 12.01 -3.29 -9.92
CA GLU A 59 11.04 -2.20 -10.12
C GLU A 59 9.79 -2.37 -9.25
N ASP A 60 9.63 -3.55 -8.66
CA ASP A 60 8.50 -3.91 -7.82
C ASP A 60 8.54 -3.22 -6.44
N ALA A 61 7.37 -2.75 -6.00
CA ALA A 61 7.18 -2.14 -4.70
C ALA A 61 7.16 -3.17 -3.55
N ASP A 62 6.73 -4.41 -3.83
CA ASP A 62 6.53 -5.46 -2.82
C ASP A 62 7.79 -5.75 -1.99
N SER A 63 8.96 -5.74 -2.64
CA SER A 63 10.24 -5.93 -1.95
C SER A 63 10.47 -4.88 -0.86
N ASN A 64 10.12 -3.63 -1.13
CA ASN A 64 10.23 -2.53 -0.18
C ASN A 64 9.14 -2.61 0.89
N SER A 65 7.95 -3.08 0.56
CA SER A 65 6.88 -3.37 1.52
C SER A 65 7.33 -4.38 2.58
N ILE A 66 8.01 -5.45 2.16
CA ILE A 66 8.56 -6.46 3.09
C ILE A 66 9.67 -5.85 3.96
N PHE A 67 10.59 -5.06 3.38
CA PHE A 67 11.62 -4.38 4.18
C PHE A 67 11.00 -3.39 5.19
N PHE A 68 9.94 -2.69 4.81
CA PHE A 68 9.22 -1.78 5.70
C PHE A 68 8.53 -2.53 6.84
N ALA A 69 7.97 -3.71 6.58
CA ALA A 69 7.42 -4.59 7.62
C ALA A 69 8.49 -5.07 8.60
N VAL A 70 9.67 -5.45 8.10
CA VAL A 70 10.82 -5.82 8.95
C VAL A 70 11.23 -4.65 9.84
N LYS A 71 11.37 -3.45 9.28
CA LYS A 71 11.68 -2.23 10.04
C LYS A 71 10.62 -1.96 11.12
N THR A 72 9.35 -2.03 10.76
CA THR A 72 8.22 -1.85 11.69
C THR A 72 8.29 -2.84 12.85
N TYR A 73 8.63 -4.09 12.57
CA TYR A 73 8.85 -5.10 13.59
C TYR A 73 10.02 -4.73 14.53
N GLU A 74 11.16 -4.30 14.01
CA GLU A 74 12.30 -3.88 14.84
C GLU A 74 11.96 -2.68 15.73
N ASP A 75 11.23 -1.71 15.17
CA ASP A 75 10.76 -0.53 15.91
C ASP A 75 9.79 -0.91 17.05
N LEU A 76 8.95 -1.94 16.86
CA LEU A 76 8.07 -2.44 17.92
C LEU A 76 8.84 -3.21 18.99
N VAL A 77 9.77 -4.09 18.59
CA VAL A 77 10.60 -4.84 19.54
C VAL A 77 11.46 -3.89 20.38
N SER A 78 12.05 -2.86 19.78
CA SER A 78 12.85 -1.85 20.51
C SER A 78 12.03 -1.05 21.53
N LYS A 79 10.72 -0.90 21.30
CA LYS A 79 9.76 -0.28 22.24
C LYS A 79 9.24 -1.24 23.30
N GLY A 80 9.67 -2.51 23.30
CA GLY A 80 9.31 -3.51 24.30
C GLY A 80 8.07 -4.34 23.97
N TYR A 81 7.54 -4.28 22.75
CA TYR A 81 6.45 -5.15 22.32
C TYR A 81 6.96 -6.56 21.99
N GLU A 82 6.16 -7.58 22.30
CA GLU A 82 6.42 -8.94 21.81
C GLU A 82 5.88 -9.04 20.37
N ALA A 83 6.74 -8.78 19.38
CA ALA A 83 6.33 -8.73 17.99
C ALA A 83 6.80 -9.96 17.18
N GLN A 84 6.13 -10.23 16.08
CA GLN A 84 6.54 -11.18 15.05
C GLN A 84 6.21 -10.59 13.67
N VAL A 85 7.16 -10.64 12.73
CA VAL A 85 6.91 -10.23 11.33
C VAL A 85 6.59 -11.45 10.47
N ILE A 86 5.63 -11.27 9.56
CA ILE A 86 5.28 -12.21 8.51
C ILE A 86 5.02 -11.50 7.18
N THR A 87 5.24 -12.22 6.09
CA THR A 87 4.76 -11.87 4.75
C THR A 87 3.76 -12.94 4.32
N VAL A 88 2.57 -12.51 3.93
CA VAL A 88 1.49 -13.38 3.44
C VAL A 88 1.14 -12.98 2.03
N THR A 89 0.77 -13.96 1.21
CA THR A 89 0.37 -13.68 -0.17
C THR A 89 -1.00 -14.23 -0.50
N GLY A 90 -1.66 -13.59 -1.46
CA GLY A 90 -2.87 -14.09 -2.08
C GLY A 90 -2.57 -15.10 -3.18
N VAL A 91 -3.32 -15.01 -4.28
CA VAL A 91 -3.14 -15.83 -5.48
C VAL A 91 -3.13 -14.92 -6.70
N GLU A 92 -2.48 -15.34 -7.78
CA GLU A 92 -2.30 -14.56 -9.02
C GLU A 92 -3.58 -13.90 -9.55
N ASN A 93 -4.71 -14.63 -9.56
CA ASN A 93 -5.98 -14.12 -10.09
C ASN A 93 -6.76 -13.24 -9.10
N ARG A 94 -6.21 -12.95 -7.91
CA ARG A 94 -6.81 -12.13 -6.85
C ARG A 94 -8.22 -12.61 -6.46
N GLY A 95 -9.02 -11.71 -5.87
CA GLY A 95 -10.42 -11.95 -5.50
C GLY A 95 -10.56 -12.81 -4.24
N VAL A 96 -11.71 -13.49 -4.14
CA VAL A 96 -12.09 -14.22 -2.91
C VAL A 96 -11.07 -15.29 -2.54
N GLN A 97 -10.48 -15.96 -3.53
CA GLN A 97 -9.47 -17.01 -3.29
C GLN A 97 -8.19 -16.44 -2.69
N ALA A 98 -7.78 -15.24 -3.12
CA ALA A 98 -6.63 -14.55 -2.54
C ALA A 98 -6.91 -14.17 -1.08
N ASP A 99 -8.08 -13.61 -0.82
CA ASP A 99 -8.49 -13.18 0.51
C ASP A 99 -8.61 -14.39 1.47
N GLU A 100 -9.14 -15.53 0.98
CA GLU A 100 -9.21 -16.80 1.72
C GLU A 100 -7.82 -17.36 2.03
N LYS A 101 -6.90 -17.34 1.06
CA LYS A 101 -5.52 -17.80 1.26
C LYS A 101 -4.83 -16.95 2.34
N VAL A 102 -4.86 -15.62 2.22
CA VAL A 102 -4.31 -14.68 3.21
C VAL A 102 -4.87 -14.97 4.61
N ALA A 103 -6.19 -15.11 4.74
CA ALA A 103 -6.82 -15.43 6.02
C ALA A 103 -6.33 -16.78 6.60
N SER A 104 -6.17 -17.78 5.74
CA SER A 104 -5.71 -19.12 6.13
C SER A 104 -4.26 -19.11 6.62
N GLU A 105 -3.40 -18.36 5.94
CA GLU A 105 -1.99 -18.21 6.28
C GLU A 105 -1.83 -17.52 7.62
N ILE A 106 -2.53 -16.41 7.85
CA ILE A 106 -2.54 -15.70 9.13
C ILE A 106 -3.04 -16.62 10.24
N LYS A 107 -4.14 -17.36 10.03
CA LYS A 107 -4.64 -18.34 11.02
C LYS A 107 -3.59 -19.41 11.34
N SER A 108 -2.80 -19.85 10.36
CA SER A 108 -1.74 -20.84 10.57
C SER A 108 -0.61 -20.30 11.45
N VAL A 109 -0.24 -19.03 11.26
CA VAL A 109 0.77 -18.34 12.07
C VAL A 109 0.26 -18.12 13.49
N LEU A 110 -1.00 -17.70 13.65
CA LEU A 110 -1.59 -17.43 14.96
C LEU A 110 -1.69 -18.67 15.86
N LYS A 111 -1.71 -19.87 15.29
CA LYS A 111 -1.60 -21.13 16.05
C LYS A 111 -0.24 -21.31 16.74
N LYS A 112 0.83 -20.76 16.15
CA LYS A 112 2.20 -20.82 16.67
C LYS A 112 2.55 -19.58 17.49
N PHE A 113 2.03 -18.42 17.08
CA PHE A 113 2.27 -17.12 17.72
C PHE A 113 0.94 -16.44 18.05
N SER A 114 0.52 -16.52 19.31
CA SER A 114 -0.78 -16.01 19.79
C SER A 114 -0.81 -14.47 19.94
N ALA A 115 -0.69 -13.75 18.82
CA ALA A 115 -0.81 -12.31 18.79
C ALA A 115 -2.23 -11.83 19.18
N ASN A 116 -2.31 -10.66 19.80
CA ASN A 116 -3.57 -10.00 20.17
C ASN A 116 -3.83 -8.70 19.40
N GLY A 117 -2.89 -8.28 18.55
CA GLY A 117 -3.09 -7.19 17.61
C GLY A 117 -2.25 -7.37 16.35
N ALA A 118 -2.69 -6.79 15.25
CA ALA A 118 -1.97 -6.76 13.99
C ALA A 118 -1.58 -5.34 13.59
N VAL A 119 -0.40 -5.21 13.00
CA VAL A 119 0.03 -4.02 12.27
C VAL A 119 0.18 -4.43 10.81
N ILE A 120 -0.66 -3.87 9.95
CA ILE A 120 -0.68 -4.19 8.53
C ILE A 120 0.28 -3.25 7.79
N VAL A 121 1.06 -3.81 6.88
CA VAL A 121 1.94 -3.08 5.96
C VAL A 121 1.52 -3.43 4.54
N SER A 122 1.31 -2.39 3.73
CA SER A 122 0.82 -2.48 2.35
C SER A 122 1.41 -1.34 1.52
N ASP A 123 1.66 -1.54 0.24
CA ASP A 123 2.11 -0.48 -0.70
C ASP A 123 0.99 0.16 -1.53
N GLY A 124 -0.23 -0.38 -1.47
CA GLY A 124 -1.26 -0.03 -2.43
C GLY A 124 -2.69 -0.24 -1.97
N GLU A 125 -3.61 0.34 -2.72
CA GLU A 125 -5.05 0.23 -2.46
C GLU A 125 -5.57 -1.21 -2.65
N ASP A 126 -4.94 -2.01 -3.52
CA ASP A 126 -5.37 -3.38 -3.79
C ASP A 126 -5.15 -4.31 -2.59
N ASP A 127 -3.99 -4.23 -1.97
CA ASP A 127 -3.66 -4.94 -0.73
C ASP A 127 -4.56 -4.55 0.44
N GLU A 128 -4.90 -3.27 0.55
CA GLU A 128 -5.77 -2.79 1.63
C GLU A 128 -7.20 -3.36 1.55
N MET A 129 -7.63 -3.88 0.39
CA MET A 129 -8.93 -4.53 0.25
C MET A 129 -9.09 -5.78 1.12
N VAL A 130 -8.00 -6.44 1.52
CA VAL A 130 -8.05 -7.64 2.36
C VAL A 130 -8.11 -7.32 3.87
N ILE A 131 -7.96 -6.05 4.26
CA ILE A 131 -8.01 -5.62 5.67
C ILE A 131 -9.27 -6.10 6.41
N PRO A 132 -10.50 -5.98 5.85
CA PRO A 132 -11.71 -6.48 6.53
C PRO A 132 -11.66 -7.99 6.81
N VAL A 133 -11.02 -8.75 5.91
CA VAL A 133 -10.83 -10.20 6.07
C VAL A 133 -9.82 -10.48 7.17
N ILE A 134 -8.71 -9.74 7.24
CA ILE A 134 -7.72 -9.85 8.32
C ILE A 134 -8.35 -9.47 9.67
N GLN A 135 -9.16 -8.41 9.72
CA GLN A 135 -9.88 -7.95 10.92
C GLN A 135 -10.83 -9.03 11.48
N SER A 136 -11.37 -9.90 10.62
CA SER A 136 -12.18 -11.04 11.06
C SER A 136 -11.38 -12.10 11.82
N VAL A 137 -10.06 -12.12 11.66
CA VAL A 137 -9.13 -13.09 12.25
C VAL A 137 -8.41 -12.52 13.47
N ILE A 138 -7.93 -11.28 13.39
CA ILE A 138 -7.16 -10.60 14.43
C ILE A 138 -7.49 -9.10 14.46
N PRO A 139 -7.60 -8.46 15.64
CA PRO A 139 -7.80 -7.02 15.72
C PRO A 139 -6.65 -6.25 15.04
N VAL A 140 -6.99 -5.40 14.08
CA VAL A 140 -6.01 -4.52 13.42
C VAL A 140 -5.85 -3.26 14.23
N ILE A 141 -4.65 -3.04 14.75
CA ILE A 141 -4.29 -1.89 15.60
C ILE A 141 -3.83 -0.71 14.76
N SER A 142 -3.15 -0.98 13.65
CA SER A 142 -2.58 0.04 12.78
C SER A 142 -2.42 -0.50 11.36
N VAL A 143 -2.54 0.39 10.38
CA VAL A 143 -2.25 0.14 8.97
C VAL A 143 -1.18 1.16 8.55
N GLN A 144 -0.09 0.68 7.96
CA GLN A 144 1.02 1.49 7.50
C GLN A 144 1.16 1.33 5.99
N ARG A 145 0.85 2.40 5.25
CA ARG A 145 1.03 2.44 3.80
C ARG A 145 2.46 2.84 3.46
N VAL A 146 3.11 2.03 2.63
CA VAL A 146 4.43 2.31 2.06
C VAL A 146 4.25 3.11 0.79
N VAL A 147 4.91 4.27 0.69
CA VAL A 147 4.86 5.12 -0.50
C VAL A 147 6.27 5.28 -1.05
N MET A 148 6.52 4.70 -2.22
CA MET A 148 7.81 4.79 -2.91
C MET A 148 7.97 6.15 -3.60
N GLN A 149 9.02 6.90 -3.25
CA GLN A 149 9.35 8.15 -3.91
C GLN A 149 10.15 7.90 -5.19
N VAL A 150 9.50 7.94 -6.35
CA VAL A 150 10.18 7.82 -7.65
C VAL A 150 10.56 9.22 -8.17
N SER A 151 11.85 9.55 -8.12
CA SER A 151 12.37 10.91 -8.38
C SER A 151 12.42 11.33 -9.86
N ARG A 152 12.27 10.40 -10.83
CA ARG A 152 12.65 10.66 -12.23
C ARG A 152 11.55 11.23 -13.13
N THR A 153 10.27 11.16 -12.75
CA THR A 153 9.15 11.60 -13.62
C THR A 153 8.99 13.12 -13.66
N ILE A 154 9.51 13.84 -12.67
CA ILE A 154 9.37 15.30 -12.59
C ILE A 154 10.30 15.99 -13.60
N GLU A 155 11.57 15.61 -13.72
CA GLU A 155 12.46 16.29 -14.69
C GLU A 155 12.01 16.16 -16.15
N HIS A 156 11.61 14.96 -16.59
CA HIS A 156 11.14 14.75 -17.95
C HIS A 156 9.76 15.35 -18.21
N SER A 157 8.83 15.28 -17.25
CA SER A 157 7.52 15.92 -17.39
C SER A 157 7.64 17.45 -17.50
N TYR A 158 8.56 18.08 -16.77
CA TYR A 158 8.80 19.52 -16.88
C TYR A 158 9.46 19.89 -18.21
N ALA A 159 10.35 19.05 -18.75
CA ALA A 159 10.92 19.28 -20.08
C ALA A 159 9.86 19.16 -21.19
N VAL A 160 8.97 18.16 -21.11
CA VAL A 160 7.85 17.99 -22.04
C VAL A 160 6.83 19.12 -21.90
N PHE A 161 6.47 19.48 -20.67
CA PHE A 161 5.57 20.59 -20.37
C PHE A 161 6.15 21.94 -20.84
N GLY A 162 7.44 22.18 -20.58
CA GLY A 162 8.15 23.37 -21.05
C GLY A 162 8.24 23.43 -22.57
N LYS A 163 8.47 22.30 -23.25
CA LYS A 163 8.44 22.20 -24.71
C LYS A 163 7.04 22.48 -25.26
N PHE A 164 5.99 21.98 -24.60
CA PHE A 164 4.60 22.27 -24.95
C PHE A 164 4.28 23.76 -24.79
N LEU A 165 4.64 24.36 -23.66
CA LEU A 165 4.45 25.78 -23.40
C LEU A 165 5.21 26.65 -24.41
N LYS A 166 6.45 26.26 -24.75
CA LYS A 166 7.24 26.90 -25.80
C LYS A 166 6.58 26.78 -27.18
N LEU A 167 5.97 25.63 -27.48
CA LEU A 167 5.25 25.43 -28.74
C LEU A 167 4.00 26.31 -28.82
N VAL A 168 3.25 26.43 -27.72
CA VAL A 168 2.08 27.32 -27.60
C VAL A 168 2.47 28.80 -27.68
N MET A 169 3.57 29.21 -27.06
CA MET A 169 4.02 30.62 -27.04
C MET A 169 4.68 31.05 -28.36
N TYR A 170 5.57 30.24 -28.93
CA TYR A 170 6.43 30.67 -30.03
C TYR A 170 5.96 30.23 -31.43
N ASN A 171 5.01 29.29 -31.55
CA ASN A 171 4.43 28.96 -32.84
C ASN A 171 3.07 29.66 -33.04
N PRO A 172 2.99 30.69 -33.91
CA PRO A 172 1.77 31.47 -34.10
C PRO A 172 0.59 30.64 -34.63
N LYS A 173 0.85 29.49 -35.27
CA LYS A 173 -0.19 28.56 -35.73
C LYS A 173 -0.88 27.82 -34.57
N TYR A 174 -0.11 27.40 -33.56
CA TYR A 174 -0.61 26.66 -32.39
C TYR A 174 -1.13 27.60 -31.30
N SER A 175 -0.48 28.76 -31.13
CA SER A 175 -0.92 29.83 -30.23
C SER A 175 -2.34 30.31 -30.54
N LYS A 176 -2.65 30.55 -31.84
CA LYS A 176 -3.99 30.97 -32.28
C LYS A 176 -5.09 29.96 -31.96
N PHE A 177 -4.79 28.66 -31.99
CA PHE A 177 -5.79 27.62 -31.70
C PHE A 177 -5.98 27.42 -30.19
N PHE A 178 -4.87 27.41 -29.43
CA PHE A 178 -4.88 27.14 -27.99
C PHE A 178 -5.28 28.35 -27.12
N LEU A 179 -4.79 29.55 -27.45
CA LEU A 179 -5.14 30.80 -26.74
C LEU A 179 -6.23 31.59 -27.45
N GLY A 180 -6.32 31.52 -28.78
CA GLY A 180 -7.27 32.33 -29.54
C GLY A 180 -8.72 31.89 -29.34
N VAL A 181 -9.05 30.62 -29.58
CA VAL A 181 -10.45 30.15 -29.48
C VAL A 181 -10.95 30.19 -28.03
N PRO A 182 -10.25 29.63 -27.03
CA PRO A 182 -10.67 29.75 -25.63
C PRO A 182 -10.61 31.19 -25.12
N GLY A 183 -9.64 31.99 -25.56
CA GLY A 183 -9.51 33.40 -25.16
C GLY A 183 -10.65 34.27 -25.69
N ILE A 184 -11.09 34.05 -26.93
CA ILE A 184 -12.28 34.72 -27.48
C ILE A 184 -13.54 34.29 -26.73
N LEU A 185 -13.69 33.01 -26.39
CA LEU A 185 -14.81 32.53 -25.57
C LEU A 185 -14.80 33.14 -24.16
N LEU A 186 -13.64 33.27 -23.53
CA LEU A 186 -13.49 33.95 -22.24
C LEU A 186 -13.76 35.46 -22.34
N LEU A 187 -13.38 36.11 -23.44
CA LEU A 187 -13.71 37.52 -23.69
C LEU A 187 -15.22 37.71 -23.89
N ILE A 188 -15.85 36.86 -24.69
CA ILE A 188 -17.32 36.90 -24.91
C ILE A 188 -18.04 36.62 -23.60
N GLY A 189 -17.63 35.58 -22.86
CA GLY A 189 -18.21 35.23 -21.56
C GLY A 189 -17.96 36.31 -20.50
N GLY A 190 -16.79 36.92 -20.48
CA GLY A 190 -16.43 38.01 -19.57
C GLY A 190 -17.19 39.30 -19.89
N ILE A 191 -17.32 39.66 -21.17
CA ILE A 191 -18.15 40.78 -21.61
C ILE A 191 -19.60 40.50 -21.26
N GLY A 192 -20.14 39.31 -21.57
CA GLY A 192 -21.50 38.93 -21.21
C GLY A 192 -21.78 38.95 -19.71
N ALA A 193 -20.79 38.58 -18.88
CA ALA A 193 -20.88 38.67 -17.43
C ALA A 193 -20.84 40.11 -16.90
N VAL A 194 -20.08 41.01 -17.55
CA VAL A 194 -19.97 42.42 -17.16
C VAL A 194 -21.13 43.27 -17.69
N THR A 195 -21.62 43.00 -18.91
CA THR A 195 -22.72 43.73 -19.54
C THR A 195 -24.10 43.24 -19.11
N GLY A 196 -24.17 42.15 -18.32
CA GLY A 196 -25.39 41.67 -17.70
C GLY A 196 -26.39 41.09 -18.71
N TYR A 197 -26.32 39.77 -18.92
CA TYR A 197 -27.57 39.00 -19.02
C TYR A 197 -28.18 38.92 -17.61
N ASN A 198 -28.91 39.97 -17.25
CA ASN A 198 -30.05 39.88 -16.31
C ASN A 198 -31.32 39.77 -17.14
#